data_AF-A0A842KN75-F1
#
_entry.id   AF-A0A842KN75-F1
#
_cell.length_a   1.000
_cell.length_b   1.000
_cell.length_c   1.000
_cell.angle_alpha   90.00
_cell.angle_beta   90.00
_cell.angle_gamma   90.00
#
_symmetry.space_group_name_H-M   'P 1'
#
loop_
_entity.id
_entity.type
_entity.pdbx_description
1 polymer ?
#
loop_
_entity_poly.entity_id
_entity_poly.type
_entity_poly.pdbx_seq_one_letter_code
_entity_poly.pdbx_strand_id
1 'polypeptide(L)' 'MGGGWFLTISLATSEKYENEYVEIAKERGGQKKVRFNLNPKYIRDLGETLIKFADANNL' A
#
# COMPACT_ATOMS: atom_id res chain seq x y z
N MET A 1 -13.04 -17.37 7.67
CA MET A 1 -13.03 -15.92 7.96
C MET A 1 -13.17 -15.20 6.62
N GLY A 2 -14.15 -14.29 6.50
CA GLY A 2 -14.75 -13.83 5.24
C GLY A 2 -13.74 -13.40 4.17
N GLY A 3 -13.75 -14.11 3.03
CA GLY A 3 -12.88 -13.87 1.88
C GLY A 3 -13.29 -12.65 1.06
N GLY A 4 -13.30 -11.48 1.69
CA GLY A 4 -13.43 -10.18 1.03
C GLY A 4 -12.08 -9.71 0.47
N TRP A 5 -12.12 -8.66 -0.35
CA TRP A 5 -10.92 -7.94 -0.72
C TRP A 5 -10.58 -6.92 0.36
N PHE A 6 -9.32 -6.85 0.75
CA PHE A 6 -8.81 -5.85 1.69
C PHE A 6 -7.55 -5.19 1.13
N LEU A 7 -7.23 -4.01 1.64
CA LEU A 7 -5.97 -3.33 1.31
C LEU A 7 -4.89 -3.78 2.29
N THR A 8 -3.70 -4.06 1.78
CA THR A 8 -2.50 -4.36 2.57
C THR A 8 -1.44 -3.32 2.28
N ILE A 9 -0.64 -3.00 3.30
CA ILE A 9 0.55 -2.15 3.21
C ILE A 9 1.69 -2.92 3.87
N SER A 10 2.76 -3.18 3.13
CA SER A 10 3.90 -3.98 3.63
C SER A 10 5.22 -3.42 3.13
N LEU A 11 6.23 -3.37 3.99
CA LEU A 11 7.62 -3.19 3.57
C LEU A 11 8.11 -4.51 2.93
N ALA A 12 8.59 -4.43 1.70
CA ALA A 12 9.11 -5.55 0.94
C ALA A 12 10.51 -5.23 0.42
N THR A 13 11.34 -6.26 0.27
CA THR A 13 12.70 -6.12 -0.26
C THR A 13 12.76 -6.66 -1.67
N SER A 14 13.32 -5.89 -2.60
CA SER A 14 13.55 -6.39 -3.95
C SER A 14 14.78 -7.29 -3.97
N GLU A 15 14.59 -8.59 -4.21
CA GLU A 15 15.70 -9.54 -4.35
C GLU A 15 16.67 -9.19 -5.49
N LYS A 16 16.18 -8.48 -6.53
CA LYS A 16 16.99 -8.09 -7.70
C LYS A 16 17.83 -6.84 -7.48
N TYR A 17 17.34 -5.91 -6.66
CA TYR A 17 17.94 -4.58 -6.50
C TYR A 17 18.39 -4.28 -5.07
N GLU A 18 18.23 -5.25 -4.15
CA GLU A 18 18.54 -5.16 -2.71
C GLU A 18 17.94 -3.94 -2.00
N ASN A 19 16.94 -3.32 -2.62
CA ASN A 19 16.31 -2.10 -2.13
C ASN A 19 14.93 -2.41 -1.55
N GLU A 20 14.60 -1.72 -0.45
CA GLU A 20 13.29 -1.78 0.15
C GLU A 20 12.28 -0.90 -0.60
N TYR A 21 11.04 -1.37 -0.65
CA TYR A 21 9.90 -0.62 -1.15
C TYR A 21 8.68 -0.91 -0.29
N VAL A 22 7.77 0.06 -0.20
CA VAL A 22 6.46 -0.19 0.40
C VAL A 22 5.51 -0.62 -0.71
N GLU A 23 4.90 -1.78 -0.53
CA GLU A 23 3.85 -2.30 -1.40
C GLU A 23 2.48 -2.01 -0.78
N ILE A 24 1.60 -1.39 -1.57
CA ILE A 24 0.17 -1.28 -1.29
C ILE A 24 -0.56 -2.18 -2.29
N ALA A 25 -1.34 -3.14 -1.80
CA ALA A 25 -2.01 -4.11 -2.65
C ALA A 25 -3.45 -4.37 -2.21
N LYS A 26 -4.31 -4.71 -3.18
CA LYS A 26 -5.61 -5.29 -2.90
C LYS A 26 -5.46 -6.81 -2.80
N GLU A 27 -5.70 -7.38 -1.63
CA GLU A 27 -5.44 -8.79 -1.35
C GLU A 27 -6.73 -9.56 -1.04
N ARG A 28 -6.78 -10.82 -1.50
CA ARG A 28 -7.81 -11.80 -1.16
C ARG A 28 -7.20 -13.20 -1.15
N GLY A 29 -7.23 -13.87 0.00
CA GLY A 29 -6.76 -15.26 0.13
C GLY A 29 -5.32 -15.46 -0.34
N GLY A 30 -4.42 -14.52 -0.02
CA GLY A 30 -3.01 -14.55 -0.46
C GLY A 30 -2.76 -14.09 -1.90
N GLN A 31 -3.81 -13.82 -2.69
CA GLN A 31 -3.66 -13.26 -4.03
C GLN A 31 -3.72 -11.73 -4.00
N LYS A 32 -2.65 -11.10 -4.48
CA LYS A 32 -2.52 -9.63 -4.60
C LYS A 32 -2.86 -9.15 -6.01
N LYS A 33 -3.77 -8.19 -6.13
CA LYS A 33 -4.12 -7.44 -7.35
C LYS A 33 -3.91 -5.93 -7.13
N VAL A 34 -3.79 -5.18 -8.23
CA VAL A 34 -3.65 -3.71 -8.24
C VAL A 34 -2.56 -3.26 -7.26
N ARG A 35 -1.33 -3.66 -7.54
CA ARG A 35 -0.18 -3.36 -6.67
C ARG A 35 0.38 -2.00 -7.01
N PHE A 36 0.70 -1.24 -5.98
CA PHE A 36 1.38 0.04 -6.08
C PHE A 36 2.62 -0.01 -5.19
N ASN A 37 3.79 0.23 -5.78
CA ASN A 37 5.06 0.20 -5.07
C ASN A 37 5.61 1.62 -4.99
N LEU A 38 6.02 2.02 -3.79
CA LEU A 38 6.67 3.31 -3.58
C LEU A 38 8.00 3.15 -2.86
N ASN A 39 8.90 4.10 -3.09
CA ASN A 39 10.09 4.24 -2.27
C ASN A 39 9.65 4.55 -0.82
N PRO A 40 10.20 3.87 0.20
CA PRO A 40 9.78 4.04 1.60
C PRO A 40 9.87 5.49 2.07
N LYS A 41 10.78 6.30 1.51
CA LYS A 41 10.95 7.71 1.87
C LYS A 41 9.69 8.57 1.64
N TYR A 42 8.79 8.15 0.76
CA TYR A 42 7.57 8.89 0.42
C TYR A 42 6.31 8.38 1.14
N ILE A 43 6.42 7.37 2.01
CA ILE A 43 5.23 6.78 2.66
C ILE A 43 4.52 7.76 3.59
N ARG A 44 5.29 8.65 4.22
CA ARG A 44 4.74 9.68 5.09
C ARG A 44 3.90 10.69 4.30
N ASP A 45 4.47 11.23 3.23
CA ASP A 45 3.79 12.19 2.37
C ASP A 45 2.52 11.60 1.75
N LEU A 46 2.55 10.31 1.36
CA LEU A 46 1.37 9.59 0.91
C LEU A 46 0.30 9.51 1.99
N GLY A 47 0.67 9.12 3.21
CA GLY A 47 -0.27 9.04 4.34
C GLY A 47 -0.92 10.39 4.65
N GLU A 48 -0.13 11.46 4.71
CA GLU A 48 -0.63 12.82 4.93
C GLU A 48 -1.56 13.28 3.80
N THR A 49 -1.26 12.92 2.55
CA THR A 49 -2.10 13.24 1.39
C THR A 49 -3.42 12.48 1.40
N LEU A 50 -3.40 11.20 1.79
CA LEU A 50 -4.62 10.39 1.91
C LEU A 50 -5.55 10.90 3.00
N ILE A 51 -5.01 11.33 4.14
CA ILE A 51 -5.78 11.96 5.22
C ILE A 51 -6.44 13.25 4.69
N LYS A 52 -5.66 14.16 4.09
CA LYS A 52 -6.20 15.40 3.50
C LYS A 52 -7.27 15.13 2.44
N PHE A 53 -7.10 14.08 1.64
CA PHE A 53 -8.08 13.66 0.66
C PHE A 53 -9.37 13.18 1.32
N ALA A 54 -9.29 12.36 2.37
CA ALA A 54 -10.47 11.90 3.11
C ALA A 54 -11.23 13.07 3.74
N ASP A 55 -10.51 13.97 4.42
CA ASP A 55 -11.08 15.18 5.03
C ASP A 55 -11.80 16.06 3.98
N ALA A 56 -11.16 16.27 2.81
CA ALA A 56 -11.72 17.09 1.74
C ALA A 56 -12.96 16.47 1.05
N ASN A 57 -13.14 15.15 1.13
CA ASN A 57 -14.24 14.43 0.50
C ASN A 57 -15.26 13.88 1.51
N ASN A 58 -15.10 14.18 2.80
CA ASN A 58 -15.97 13.73 3.89
C ASN A 58 -16.17 12.19 3.89
N LEU A 59 -15.05 11.48 3.77
CA LEU A 59 -14.96 10.00 3.77
C LEU A 59 -14.72 9.42 5.16
#